data_AF-A0A928C3T0-F1
#
_entry.id   AF-A0A928C3T0-F1
#
_cell.length_a   1.000
_cell.length_b   1.000
_cell.length_c   1.000
_cell.angle_alpha   90.00
_cell.angle_beta   90.00
_cell.angle_gamma   90.00
#
_symmetry.space_group_name_H-M   'P 1'
#
loop_
_entity.id
_entity.type
_entity.pdbx_description
1 polymer ?
#
loop_
_entity_poly.entity_id
_entity_poly.type
_entity_poly.pdbx_seq_one_letter_code
_entity_poly.pdbx_strand_id
1 'polypeptide(L)'
;MENTILTFLKECDNQLFEKIVKAFAAYKKLDFSSISQGDIIMLSPQKAFEYSGDEGDKYFKIWLSGSKIMFVTWANTMIDNQFRWNAKARNDDKRDNGDIIGNEPYISAYLKSNSAIEQCTMVYMFPFEKFAGIHEKVHKQEECDKPKRKSIQTDREPIANTEFTGKRAQEAKVKSITKYTDDLKKNAHEVNRLLKKIEGRIKSPKENREANRWSTPDEDRENILEEITKVKTSILGIKGLEPNHPLIEFYETKIQDWETKMRKLDPKIKKLKTNTSWFGDLIDYINEE
;
A
#
# COMPACT_ATOMS: atom_id res chain seq x y z
N MET A 1 20.43 8.56 1.33
CA MET A 1 19.28 8.17 2.16
C MET A 1 18.62 6.98 1.48
N GLU A 2 18.33 5.93 2.23
CA GLU A 2 17.63 4.75 1.70
C GLU A 2 16.18 5.13 1.37
N ASN A 3 15.65 4.70 0.22
CA ASN A 3 14.27 4.97 -0.16
C ASN A 3 13.34 4.06 0.65
N THR A 4 12.84 4.57 1.76
CA THR A 4 12.05 3.79 2.74
C THR A 4 10.75 3.23 2.16
N ILE A 5 10.20 3.85 1.10
CA ILE A 5 9.01 3.34 0.41
C ILE A 5 9.38 2.08 -0.38
N LEU A 6 10.51 2.07 -1.09
CA LEU A 6 10.97 0.88 -1.81
C LEU A 6 11.34 -0.24 -0.83
N THR A 7 11.98 0.09 0.30
CA THR A 7 12.27 -0.88 1.36
C THR A 7 10.98 -1.49 1.91
N PHE A 8 9.98 -0.66 2.23
CA PHE A 8 8.66 -1.14 2.68
C PHE A 8 7.98 -2.06 1.65
N LEU A 9 8.00 -1.69 0.36
CA LEU A 9 7.40 -2.52 -0.69
C LEU A 9 8.10 -3.87 -0.85
N LYS A 10 9.43 -3.91 -0.68
CA LYS A 10 10.19 -5.16 -0.63
C LYS A 10 9.85 -6.00 0.60
N GLU A 11 9.65 -5.38 1.76
CA GLU A 11 9.23 -6.07 2.99
C GLU A 11 7.81 -6.64 2.88
N CYS A 12 6.91 -5.98 2.14
CA CYS A 12 5.57 -6.49 1.85
C CYS A 12 5.60 -7.81 1.08
N ASP A 13 6.34 -7.85 -0.03
CA ASP A 13 6.51 -9.05 -0.86
C ASP A 13 7.71 -8.88 -1.79
N ASN A 14 8.88 -9.35 -1.36
CA ASN A 14 10.11 -9.17 -2.13
C ASN A 14 10.06 -9.91 -3.48
N GLN A 15 9.44 -11.09 -3.55
CA GLN A 15 9.37 -11.85 -4.80
C GLN A 15 8.50 -11.14 -5.83
N LEU A 16 7.34 -10.63 -5.41
CA LEU A 16 6.47 -9.86 -6.28
C LEU A 16 7.09 -8.51 -6.66
N PHE A 17 7.76 -7.84 -5.72
CA PHE A 17 8.45 -6.59 -6.00
C PHE A 17 9.55 -6.76 -7.06
N GLU A 18 10.33 -7.85 -7.00
CA GLU A 18 11.31 -8.17 -8.05
C GLU A 18 10.65 -8.43 -9.41
N LYS A 19 9.44 -9.01 -9.46
CA LYS A 19 8.67 -9.14 -10.71
C LYS A 19 8.27 -7.78 -11.27
N ILE A 20 7.81 -6.86 -10.41
CA ILE A 20 7.50 -5.47 -10.78
C ILE A 20 8.74 -4.82 -11.41
N VAL A 21 9.87 -4.83 -10.70
CA VAL A 21 11.11 -4.21 -11.19
C VAL A 21 11.51 -4.80 -12.54
N LYS A 22 11.49 -6.12 -12.70
CA LYS A 22 11.84 -6.78 -13.96
C LYS A 22 10.93 -6.39 -15.12
N ALA A 23 9.61 -6.39 -14.92
CA ALA A 23 8.65 -6.06 -15.98
C ALA A 23 8.84 -4.62 -16.49
N PHE A 24 8.98 -3.65 -15.58
CA PHE A 24 9.19 -2.25 -15.94
C PHE A 24 10.60 -1.96 -16.47
N ALA A 25 11.64 -2.63 -15.95
CA ALA A 25 13.00 -2.51 -16.47
C ALA A 25 13.10 -3.05 -17.91
N ALA A 26 12.45 -4.18 -18.21
CA ALA A 26 12.48 -4.75 -19.55
C ALA A 26 11.71 -3.89 -20.57
N TYR A 27 10.51 -3.42 -20.23
CA TYR A 27 9.63 -2.73 -21.18
C TYR A 27 9.84 -1.21 -21.24
N LYS A 28 9.91 -0.54 -20.08
CA LYS A 28 10.03 0.91 -19.96
C LYS A 28 11.47 1.38 -19.70
N LYS A 29 12.42 0.46 -19.52
CA LYS A 29 13.82 0.76 -19.16
C LYS A 29 13.94 1.61 -17.89
N LEU A 30 13.04 1.38 -16.93
CA LEU A 30 13.05 2.11 -15.65
C LEU A 30 14.07 1.50 -14.70
N ASP A 31 14.87 2.36 -14.09
CA ASP A 31 15.74 1.98 -12.97
C ASP A 31 15.09 2.39 -11.64
N PHE A 32 14.56 1.43 -10.91
CA PHE A 32 13.94 1.66 -9.61
C PHE A 32 14.89 2.16 -8.54
N SER A 33 16.21 1.99 -8.70
CA SER A 33 17.17 2.57 -7.76
C SER A 33 17.32 4.09 -7.92
N SER A 34 16.92 4.63 -9.08
CA SER A 34 17.06 6.05 -9.41
C SER A 34 15.94 6.94 -8.86
N ILE A 35 14.78 6.37 -8.54
CA ILE A 35 13.64 7.18 -8.09
C ILE A 35 13.84 7.62 -6.64
N SER A 36 13.71 8.92 -6.41
CA SER A 36 13.77 9.49 -5.07
C SER A 36 12.46 9.27 -4.32
N GLN A 37 12.54 9.09 -3.01
CA GLN A 37 11.35 8.89 -2.18
C GLN A 37 10.33 10.03 -2.31
N GLY A 38 10.80 11.28 -2.43
CA GLY A 38 9.94 12.46 -2.57
C GLY A 38 9.19 12.56 -3.90
N ASP A 39 9.60 11.79 -4.91
CA ASP A 39 8.92 11.73 -6.22
C ASP A 39 7.74 10.74 -6.22
N ILE A 40 7.67 9.86 -5.22
CA ILE A 40 6.61 8.86 -5.12
C ILE A 40 5.38 9.51 -4.48
N ILE A 41 4.27 9.51 -5.21
CA ILE A 41 3.02 10.12 -4.78
C ILE A 41 2.18 9.07 -4.07
N MET A 42 1.66 9.40 -2.89
CA MET A 42 0.82 8.50 -2.10
C MET A 42 -0.62 9.00 -2.06
N LEU A 43 -1.56 8.17 -2.51
CA LEU A 43 -2.97 8.53 -2.61
C LEU A 43 -3.89 7.46 -2.00
N SER A 44 -5.11 7.89 -1.65
CA SER A 44 -6.20 6.94 -1.39
C SER A 44 -6.64 6.26 -2.70
N PRO A 45 -7.21 5.04 -2.62
CA PRO A 45 -7.61 4.28 -3.81
C PRO A 45 -8.55 5.06 -4.73
N GLN A 46 -9.54 5.75 -4.18
CA GLN A 46 -10.51 6.53 -4.96
C GLN A 46 -9.83 7.66 -5.74
N LYS A 47 -8.93 8.41 -5.09
CA LYS A 47 -8.18 9.48 -5.73
C LYS A 47 -7.23 8.95 -6.79
N ALA A 48 -6.52 7.87 -6.49
CA ALA A 48 -5.63 7.25 -7.47
C ALA A 48 -6.41 6.74 -8.68
N PHE A 49 -7.64 6.26 -8.50
CA PHE A 49 -8.49 5.76 -9.57
C PHE A 49 -8.98 6.88 -10.50
N GLU A 50 -9.12 8.12 -10.02
CA GLU A 50 -9.46 9.28 -10.86
C GLU A 50 -8.40 9.55 -11.96
N TYR A 51 -7.14 9.16 -11.73
CA TYR A 51 -6.06 9.24 -12.73
C TYR A 51 -6.23 8.16 -13.80
N SER A 52 -6.97 8.49 -14.85
CA SER A 52 -7.26 7.64 -16.00
C SER A 52 -6.93 8.34 -17.33
N GLY A 53 -6.91 7.58 -18.43
CA GLY A 53 -6.55 8.10 -19.76
C GLY A 53 -5.15 8.73 -19.77
N ASP A 54 -4.99 9.80 -20.55
CA ASP A 54 -3.70 10.48 -20.76
C ASP A 54 -3.02 10.94 -19.46
N GLU A 55 -3.81 11.33 -18.44
CA GLU A 55 -3.25 11.71 -17.15
C GLU A 55 -2.81 10.49 -16.35
N GLY A 56 -3.57 9.39 -16.41
CA GLY A 56 -3.19 8.12 -15.79
C GLY A 56 -1.94 7.49 -16.41
N ASP A 57 -1.73 7.67 -17.71
CA ASP A 57 -0.64 7.04 -18.47
C ASP A 57 0.76 7.55 -18.07
N LYS A 58 0.83 8.67 -17.35
CA LYS A 58 2.07 9.24 -16.80
C LYS A 58 2.60 8.49 -15.58
N TYR A 59 1.78 7.62 -15.00
CA TYR A 59 2.09 6.97 -13.74
C TYR A 59 1.95 5.46 -13.83
N PHE A 60 2.82 4.77 -13.11
CA PHE A 60 2.54 3.42 -12.67
C PHE A 60 2.10 3.41 -11.22
N LYS A 61 1.26 2.46 -10.84
CA LYS A 61 0.62 2.42 -9.51
C LYS A 61 0.80 1.05 -8.88
N ILE A 62 1.14 1.04 -7.59
CA ILE A 62 1.13 -0.16 -6.73
C ILE A 62 -0.01 -0.01 -5.75
N TRP A 63 -0.94 -0.96 -5.77
CA TRP A 63 -2.12 -0.99 -4.92
C TRP A 63 -1.88 -1.94 -3.75
N LEU A 64 -2.15 -1.48 -2.53
CA LEU A 64 -1.96 -2.28 -1.32
C LEU A 64 -3.24 -2.41 -0.50
N SER A 65 -3.38 -3.56 0.15
CA SER A 65 -4.32 -3.79 1.26
C SER A 65 -3.51 -4.12 2.50
N GLY A 66 -3.41 -3.18 3.45
CA GLY A 66 -2.50 -3.29 4.58
C GLY A 66 -1.05 -3.41 4.13
N SER A 67 -0.39 -4.52 4.49
CA SER A 67 0.98 -4.86 4.09
C SER A 67 1.06 -5.78 2.87
N LYS A 68 -0.05 -6.07 2.18
CA LYS A 68 -0.05 -6.93 0.99
C LYS A 68 -0.16 -6.09 -0.27
N ILE A 69 0.74 -6.34 -1.22
CA ILE A 69 0.60 -5.83 -2.59
C ILE A 69 -0.53 -6.61 -3.26
N MET A 70 -1.59 -5.90 -3.64
CA MET A 70 -2.74 -6.50 -4.30
C MET A 70 -2.45 -6.76 -5.77
N PHE A 71 -2.04 -5.71 -6.48
CA PHE A 71 -1.67 -5.74 -7.89
C PHE A 71 -1.01 -4.41 -8.28
N VAL A 72 -0.50 -4.36 -9.49
CA VAL A 72 0.04 -3.14 -10.09
C VAL A 72 -0.72 -2.75 -11.35
N THR A 73 -0.80 -1.45 -11.62
CA THR A 73 -1.43 -0.93 -12.82
C THR A 73 -0.55 0.09 -13.54
N TRP A 74 -0.71 0.14 -14.85
CA TRP A 74 -0.38 1.32 -15.65
C TRP A 74 -1.70 2.05 -15.94
N ALA A 75 -1.77 3.34 -15.59
CA ALA A 75 -3.05 4.02 -15.39
C ALA A 75 -3.96 3.20 -14.45
N ASN A 76 -5.10 2.70 -14.95
CA ASN A 76 -6.01 1.83 -14.20
C ASN A 76 -6.05 0.39 -14.75
N THR A 77 -5.13 0.03 -15.63
CA THR A 77 -5.10 -1.31 -16.24
C THR A 77 -4.00 -2.15 -15.61
N MET A 78 -4.36 -3.35 -15.13
CA MET A 78 -3.39 -4.31 -14.61
C MET A 78 -2.39 -4.76 -15.68
N ILE A 79 -1.15 -4.90 -15.25
CA ILE A 79 -0.04 -5.38 -16.08
C ILE A 79 0.37 -6.80 -15.67
N ASP A 80 0.89 -7.56 -16.63
CA ASP A 80 1.49 -8.87 -16.38
C ASP A 80 3.03 -8.81 -16.30
N ASN A 81 3.64 -9.97 -16.06
CA ASN A 81 5.10 -10.13 -15.94
C ASN A 81 5.90 -9.66 -17.17
N GLN A 82 5.25 -9.54 -18.33
CA GLN A 82 5.85 -9.08 -19.59
C GLN A 82 5.46 -7.64 -19.92
N PHE A 83 4.81 -6.94 -18.99
CA PHE A 83 4.28 -5.60 -19.19
C PHE A 83 3.12 -5.53 -20.19
N ARG A 84 2.38 -6.60 -20.43
CA ARG A 84 1.16 -6.54 -21.27
C ARG A 84 -0.02 -6.10 -20.41
N TRP A 85 -0.81 -5.16 -20.92
CA TRP A 85 -1.99 -4.60 -20.23
C TRP A 85 -3.29 -4.81 -21.02
N ASN A 86 -3.21 -4.98 -22.34
CA ASN A 86 -4.39 -5.04 -23.20
C ASN A 86 -5.00 -6.44 -23.27
N ALA A 87 -6.03 -6.69 -22.46
CA ALA A 87 -6.77 -7.96 -22.47
C ALA A 87 -7.59 -8.21 -23.76
N LYS A 88 -7.79 -7.19 -24.60
CA LYS A 88 -8.59 -7.27 -25.83
C LYS A 88 -7.77 -7.50 -27.10
N ALA A 89 -6.44 -7.53 -27.00
CA ALA A 89 -5.60 -7.87 -28.14
C ALA A 89 -5.88 -9.31 -28.61
N ARG A 90 -5.80 -9.54 -29.92
CA ARG A 90 -6.11 -10.85 -30.55
C ARG A 90 -4.87 -11.67 -30.93
N ASN A 91 -3.67 -11.11 -30.76
CA ASN A 91 -2.39 -11.69 -31.17
C ASN A 91 -1.50 -11.98 -29.93
N ASP A 92 -0.20 -12.21 -30.12
CA ASP A 92 0.79 -12.47 -29.05
C ASP A 92 0.86 -11.36 -27.98
N ASP A 93 0.36 -10.15 -28.30
CA ASP A 93 0.20 -9.02 -27.38
C ASP A 93 -0.97 -9.18 -26.39
N LYS A 94 -1.76 -10.26 -26.51
CA LYS A 94 -2.86 -10.56 -25.58
C LYS A 94 -2.29 -10.88 -24.21
N ARG A 95 -2.73 -10.10 -23.21
CA ARG A 95 -2.38 -10.32 -21.81
C ARG A 95 -2.90 -11.69 -21.33
N ASP A 96 -2.04 -12.46 -20.67
CA ASP A 96 -2.45 -13.62 -19.88
C ASP A 96 -2.82 -13.17 -18.47
N ASN A 97 -4.03 -13.53 -18.02
CA ASN A 97 -4.49 -13.16 -16.69
C ASN A 97 -3.78 -13.96 -15.57
N GLY A 98 -3.22 -15.14 -15.87
CA GLY A 98 -2.44 -15.93 -14.92
C GLY A 98 -1.09 -15.31 -14.57
N ASP A 99 -0.58 -14.44 -15.45
CA ASP A 99 0.71 -13.75 -15.30
C ASP A 99 0.59 -12.33 -14.74
N ILE A 100 -0.62 -11.89 -14.38
CA ILE A 100 -0.83 -10.56 -13.78
C ILE A 100 0.03 -10.43 -12.53
N ILE A 101 0.74 -9.31 -12.43
CA ILE A 101 1.57 -9.01 -11.27
C ILE A 101 0.66 -8.57 -10.13
N GLY A 102 0.44 -9.46 -9.18
CA GLY A 102 -0.36 -9.22 -7.98
C GLY A 102 -0.58 -10.50 -7.18
N ASN A 103 -1.47 -10.42 -6.21
CA ASN A 103 -1.87 -11.52 -5.35
C ASN A 103 -3.38 -11.78 -5.49
N GLU A 104 -3.77 -13.06 -5.44
CA GLU A 104 -5.16 -13.44 -5.26
C GLU A 104 -5.61 -13.24 -3.79
N PRO A 105 -6.90 -12.96 -3.52
CA PRO A 105 -8.04 -12.91 -4.45
C PRO A 105 -8.21 -11.55 -5.17
N TYR A 106 -7.27 -10.62 -4.97
CA TYR A 106 -7.43 -9.23 -5.39
C TYR A 106 -7.38 -9.05 -6.90
N ILE A 107 -6.55 -9.84 -7.59
CA ILE A 107 -6.51 -9.86 -9.06
C ILE A 107 -7.89 -10.22 -9.61
N SER A 108 -8.41 -11.38 -9.21
CA SER A 108 -9.69 -11.88 -9.67
C SER A 108 -10.84 -10.92 -9.32
N ALA A 109 -10.80 -10.27 -8.16
CA ALA A 109 -11.81 -9.29 -7.77
C ALA A 109 -11.82 -8.07 -8.71
N TYR A 110 -10.67 -7.48 -9.00
CA TYR A 110 -10.59 -6.28 -9.83
C TYR A 110 -10.82 -6.56 -11.32
N LEU A 111 -10.45 -7.74 -11.82
CA LEU A 111 -10.83 -8.18 -13.17
C LEU A 111 -12.35 -8.29 -13.35
N LYS A 112 -13.09 -8.60 -12.28
CA LYS A 112 -14.56 -8.66 -12.29
C LYS A 112 -15.19 -7.28 -12.14
N SER A 113 -14.63 -6.42 -11.28
CA SER A 113 -15.19 -5.10 -10.99
C SER A 113 -14.16 -4.11 -10.49
N ASN A 114 -14.22 -2.89 -11.01
CA ASN A 114 -13.42 -1.76 -10.52
C ASN A 114 -13.71 -1.43 -9.05
N SER A 115 -14.87 -1.82 -8.49
CA SER A 115 -15.17 -1.64 -7.06
C SER A 115 -14.22 -2.40 -6.15
N ALA A 116 -13.44 -3.37 -6.66
CA ALA A 116 -12.43 -4.06 -5.89
C ALA A 116 -11.34 -3.12 -5.31
N ILE A 117 -11.19 -1.90 -5.83
CA ILE A 117 -10.30 -0.89 -5.23
C ILE A 117 -10.72 -0.50 -3.80
N GLU A 118 -11.96 -0.78 -3.38
CA GLU A 118 -12.42 -0.52 -2.01
C GLU A 118 -11.71 -1.41 -0.97
N GLN A 119 -11.13 -2.53 -1.41
CA GLN A 119 -10.29 -3.40 -0.57
C GLN A 119 -8.87 -2.85 -0.42
N CYS A 120 -8.48 -1.89 -1.25
CA CYS A 120 -7.20 -1.21 -1.16
C CYS A 120 -7.23 -0.24 0.02
N THR A 121 -6.14 -0.21 0.79
CA THR A 121 -5.92 0.80 1.82
C THR A 121 -5.11 1.98 1.28
N MET A 122 -4.22 1.74 0.32
CA MET A 122 -3.26 2.73 -0.16
C MET A 122 -2.84 2.47 -1.61
N VAL A 123 -2.44 3.53 -2.30
CA VAL A 123 -1.79 3.45 -3.62
C VAL A 123 -0.52 4.29 -3.63
N TYR A 124 0.59 3.67 -4.02
CA TYR A 124 1.82 4.38 -4.38
C TYR A 124 1.84 4.59 -5.89
N MET A 125 1.90 5.85 -6.30
CA MET A 125 2.00 6.27 -7.68
C MET A 125 3.40 6.78 -7.97
N PHE A 126 3.96 6.28 -9.07
CA PHE A 126 5.32 6.52 -9.48
C PHE A 126 5.26 7.23 -10.84
N PRO A 127 5.60 8.53 -10.88
CA PRO A 127 5.64 9.27 -12.13
C PRO A 127 6.80 8.75 -13.00
N PHE A 128 6.52 8.38 -14.24
CA PHE A 128 7.58 7.84 -15.12
C PHE A 128 8.71 8.85 -15.33
N GLU A 129 8.39 10.13 -15.49
CA GLU A 129 9.35 11.22 -15.72
C GLU A 129 10.45 11.35 -14.64
N LYS A 130 10.26 10.77 -13.46
CA LYS A 130 11.18 10.85 -12.32
C LYS A 130 12.21 9.73 -12.27
N PHE A 131 12.12 8.74 -13.14
CA PHE A 131 13.14 7.70 -13.27
C PHE A 131 14.31 8.19 -14.12
N ALA A 132 15.54 7.99 -13.65
CA ALA A 132 16.74 8.20 -14.47
C ALA A 132 16.80 7.08 -15.51
N GLY A 133 16.65 7.44 -16.79
CA GLY A 133 16.60 6.45 -17.88
C GLY A 133 15.68 6.82 -19.03
N ILE A 134 14.89 7.89 -18.92
CA ILE A 134 14.11 8.42 -20.05
C ILE A 134 15.02 9.29 -20.94
N HIS A 135 15.96 8.66 -21.63
CA HIS A 135 16.54 9.22 -22.83
C HIS A 135 16.13 8.37 -24.04
N GLU A 136 15.10 8.89 -24.71
CA GLU A 136 14.69 8.71 -26.12
C GLU A 136 14.46 7.29 -26.68
N LYS A 137 13.17 6.95 -26.83
CA LYS A 137 12.43 7.03 -28.11
C LYS A 137 11.01 6.55 -27.83
N VAL A 138 10.07 7.49 -27.68
CA VAL A 138 8.66 7.18 -27.94
C VAL A 138 8.61 6.82 -29.42
N HIS A 139 8.73 5.53 -29.72
CA HIS A 139 8.41 5.02 -31.04
C HIS A 139 6.99 5.48 -31.35
N LYS A 140 6.88 6.38 -32.33
CA LYS A 140 5.72 6.38 -33.22
C LYS A 140 5.58 4.94 -33.70
N GLN A 141 4.62 4.22 -33.15
CA GLN A 141 4.03 3.06 -33.80
C GLN A 141 2.66 3.50 -34.32
N GLU A 142 2.69 3.73 -35.64
CA GLU A 142 1.64 3.60 -36.65
C GLU A 142 0.23 4.15 -36.37
N GLU A 143 -0.16 5.02 -37.31
CA GLU A 143 -1.48 5.59 -37.52
C GLU A 143 -2.58 4.51 -37.54
N CYS A 144 -3.63 4.73 -36.74
CA CYS A 144 -4.98 4.41 -37.19
C CYS A 144 -5.72 5.75 -37.33
N ASP A 145 -6.05 6.08 -38.57
CA ASP A 145 -6.66 7.31 -39.05
C ASP A 145 -7.75 7.91 -38.15
N LYS A 146 -7.63 9.23 -37.86
CA LYS A 146 -8.73 10.21 -37.78
C LYS A 146 -8.22 11.66 -37.71
N PRO A 147 -9.00 12.66 -38.17
CA PRO A 147 -8.50 13.78 -38.97
C PRO A 147 -7.91 14.96 -38.19
N LYS A 148 -6.89 15.58 -38.82
CA LYS A 148 -6.13 16.77 -38.43
C LYS A 148 -7.01 17.99 -38.11
N ARG A 149 -6.76 18.66 -36.97
CA ARG A 149 -6.96 20.10 -36.80
C ARG A 149 -5.64 20.78 -36.45
N LYS A 150 -5.45 21.94 -37.09
CA LYS A 150 -4.19 22.68 -37.28
C LYS A 150 -3.55 23.15 -35.98
N SER A 151 -2.22 23.08 -35.99
CA SER A 151 -1.25 23.60 -35.04
C SER A 151 -1.36 25.12 -34.83
N ILE A 152 -1.18 25.56 -33.58
CA ILE A 152 -0.62 26.87 -33.29
C ILE A 152 0.67 26.63 -32.50
N GLN A 153 1.76 27.01 -33.13
CA GLN A 153 3.13 27.02 -32.60
C GLN A 153 3.28 28.28 -31.75
N THR A 154 3.75 28.16 -30.52
CA THR A 154 4.33 29.30 -29.80
C THR A 154 5.56 28.83 -29.05
N ASP A 155 6.71 29.30 -29.51
CA ASP A 155 8.01 29.20 -28.87
C ASP A 155 7.95 29.81 -27.47
N ARG A 156 8.38 29.05 -26.44
CA ARG A 156 8.89 29.62 -25.18
C ARG A 156 10.03 28.77 -24.61
N GLU A 157 11.06 29.50 -24.24
CA GLU A 157 12.31 29.18 -23.54
C GLU A 157 12.14 28.33 -22.24
N PRO A 158 13.23 27.70 -21.74
CA PRO A 158 13.14 26.66 -20.72
C PRO A 158 12.73 27.22 -19.36
N ILE A 159 11.70 26.62 -18.75
CA ILE A 159 11.19 27.02 -17.45
C ILE A 159 12.04 26.37 -16.36
N ALA A 160 12.64 27.24 -15.55
CA ALA A 160 13.36 26.93 -14.32
C ALA A 160 12.52 26.12 -13.32
N ASN A 161 13.21 25.31 -12.52
CA ASN A 161 12.73 24.59 -11.33
C ASN A 161 11.63 25.35 -10.60
N THR A 162 10.40 24.86 -10.66
CA THR A 162 9.27 25.47 -9.97
C THR A 162 9.02 24.74 -8.65
N GLU A 163 9.36 25.41 -7.54
CA GLU A 163 8.81 25.09 -6.22
C GLU A 163 7.28 25.13 -6.26
N PHE A 164 6.66 24.17 -5.57
CA PHE A 164 5.21 23.97 -5.44
C PHE A 164 4.54 25.18 -4.73
N THR A 165 4.20 26.25 -5.46
CA THR A 165 3.78 27.55 -4.88
C THR A 165 2.38 28.04 -5.33
N GLY A 166 1.40 27.14 -5.41
CA GLY A 166 -0.01 27.52 -5.60
C GLY A 166 -0.83 27.46 -4.30
N LYS A 167 -1.61 28.49 -3.98
CA LYS A 167 -2.51 28.53 -2.79
C LYS A 167 -3.42 27.29 -2.69
N ARG A 168 -3.97 26.83 -3.83
CA ARG A 168 -4.78 25.59 -3.91
C ARG A 168 -3.97 24.31 -3.63
N ALA A 169 -2.70 24.27 -4.03
CA ALA A 169 -1.82 23.13 -3.78
C ALA A 169 -1.40 23.06 -2.30
N GLN A 170 -1.14 24.22 -1.68
CA GLN A 170 -0.92 24.32 -0.24
C GLN A 170 -2.16 23.92 0.55
N GLU A 171 -3.36 24.37 0.16
CA GLU A 171 -4.63 23.95 0.77
C GLU A 171 -4.86 22.43 0.65
N ALA A 172 -4.55 21.83 -0.50
CA ALA A 172 -4.65 20.37 -0.70
C ALA A 172 -3.63 19.59 0.14
N LYS A 173 -2.41 20.11 0.29
CA LYS A 173 -1.37 19.56 1.17
C LYS A 173 -1.83 19.60 2.63
N VAL A 174 -2.28 20.76 3.11
CA VAL A 174 -2.79 20.92 4.49
C VAL A 174 -3.94 19.95 4.76
N LYS A 175 -4.93 19.85 3.86
CA LYS A 175 -6.05 18.92 4.00
C LYS A 175 -5.60 17.45 4.07
N SER A 176 -4.57 17.09 3.32
CA SER A 176 -4.01 15.73 3.33
C SER A 176 -3.26 15.45 4.63
N ILE A 177 -2.47 16.41 5.13
CA ILE A 177 -1.79 16.31 6.43
C ILE A 177 -2.80 16.19 7.57
N THR A 178 -3.88 16.98 7.55
CA THR A 178 -4.96 16.89 8.55
C THR A 178 -5.58 15.51 8.55
N LYS A 179 -5.94 14.99 7.37
CA LYS A 179 -6.50 13.63 7.26
C LYS A 179 -5.56 12.57 7.83
N TYR A 180 -4.29 12.59 7.42
CA TYR A 180 -3.31 11.63 7.94
C TYR A 180 -3.13 11.77 9.45
N THR A 181 -3.17 12.99 9.99
CA THR A 181 -3.08 13.25 11.43
C THR A 181 -4.28 12.67 12.19
N ASP A 182 -5.49 12.81 11.65
CA ASP A 182 -6.71 12.28 12.27
C ASP A 182 -6.75 10.75 12.23
N ASP A 183 -6.43 10.16 11.08
CA ASP A 183 -6.31 8.71 10.91
C ASP A 183 -5.25 8.15 11.86
N LEU A 184 -4.11 8.83 11.95
CA LEU A 184 -3.02 8.47 12.84
C LEU A 184 -3.45 8.45 14.32
N LYS A 185 -4.15 9.49 14.79
CA LYS A 185 -4.65 9.56 16.17
C LYS A 185 -5.67 8.46 16.45
N LYS A 186 -6.58 8.21 15.52
CA LYS A 186 -7.60 7.16 15.63
C LYS A 186 -6.97 5.78 15.75
N ASN A 187 -6.06 5.44 14.85
CA ASN A 187 -5.40 4.13 14.83
C ASN A 187 -4.49 3.96 16.07
N ALA A 188 -3.81 5.03 16.51
CA ALA A 188 -3.05 5.02 17.75
C ALA A 188 -3.91 4.76 18.99
N HIS A 189 -5.11 5.34 19.05
CA HIS A 189 -6.07 5.06 20.12
C HIS A 189 -6.48 3.58 20.10
N GLU A 190 -6.71 3.02 18.91
CA GLU A 190 -7.10 1.61 18.75
C GLU A 190 -6.00 0.64 19.17
N VAL A 191 -4.74 0.89 18.78
CA VAL A 191 -3.58 0.10 19.26
C VAL A 191 -3.56 0.05 20.79
N ASN A 192 -3.73 1.20 21.46
CA ASN A 192 -3.73 1.26 22.91
C ASN A 192 -4.94 0.54 23.54
N ARG A 193 -6.11 0.60 22.91
CA ARG A 193 -7.32 -0.12 23.35
C ARG A 193 -7.09 -1.63 23.30
N LEU A 194 -6.59 -2.14 22.18
CA LEU A 194 -6.31 -3.56 21.98
C LEU A 194 -5.18 -4.07 22.88
N LEU A 195 -4.12 -3.28 23.08
CA LEU A 195 -3.06 -3.61 24.04
C LEU A 195 -3.59 -3.75 25.48
N LYS A 196 -4.46 -2.83 25.92
CA LYS A 196 -5.10 -2.96 27.25
C LYS A 196 -5.97 -4.21 27.35
N LYS A 197 -6.70 -4.54 26.28
CA LYS A 197 -7.54 -5.73 26.20
C LYS A 197 -6.72 -7.01 26.36
N ILE A 198 -5.63 -7.15 25.60
CA ILE A 198 -4.79 -8.35 25.66
C ILE A 198 -4.02 -8.46 26.99
N GLU A 199 -3.56 -7.33 27.56
CA GLU A 199 -2.96 -7.29 28.89
C GLU A 199 -3.94 -7.73 29.98
N GLY A 200 -5.20 -7.27 29.90
CA GLY A 200 -6.26 -7.69 30.82
C GLY A 200 -6.55 -9.18 30.77
N ARG A 201 -6.55 -9.77 29.56
CA ARG A 201 -6.70 -11.22 29.36
C ARG A 201 -5.55 -12.02 29.98
N ILE A 202 -4.33 -11.52 29.85
CA ILE A 202 -3.14 -12.17 30.42
C ILE A 202 -3.15 -12.09 31.95
N LYS A 203 -3.63 -10.99 32.54
CA LYS A 203 -3.67 -10.79 33.99
C LYS A 203 -4.76 -11.60 34.69
N SER A 204 -5.97 -11.64 34.12
CA SER A 204 -7.12 -12.36 34.70
C SER A 204 -7.78 -13.30 33.69
N PRO A 205 -7.18 -14.47 33.38
CA PRO A 205 -7.72 -15.38 32.36
C PRO A 205 -9.11 -15.96 32.69
N LYS A 206 -9.47 -16.08 33.97
CA LYS A 206 -10.75 -16.67 34.41
C LYS A 206 -11.93 -15.69 34.31
N GLU A 207 -11.75 -14.44 34.75
CA GLU A 207 -12.78 -13.38 34.72
C GLU A 207 -13.08 -12.91 33.29
N ASN A 208 -12.12 -13.01 32.38
CA ASN A 208 -12.25 -12.59 30.99
C ASN A 208 -12.84 -13.65 30.04
N ARG A 209 -13.23 -14.85 30.53
CA ARG A 209 -13.85 -15.91 29.70
C ARG A 209 -15.26 -15.54 29.23
N GLU A 210 -16.07 -14.91 30.07
CA GLU A 210 -17.45 -14.54 29.73
C GLU A 210 -17.56 -13.23 28.95
N ALA A 211 -16.65 -12.28 29.19
CA ALA A 211 -16.65 -10.96 28.54
C ALA A 211 -16.12 -10.97 27.09
N ASN A 212 -15.38 -12.02 26.68
CA ASN A 212 -14.63 -12.05 25.41
C ASN A 212 -15.10 -13.13 24.43
N ARG A 213 -16.42 -13.27 24.25
CA ARG A 213 -17.00 -14.21 23.27
C ARG A 213 -16.68 -13.89 21.79
N TRP A 214 -16.01 -12.76 21.52
CA TRP A 214 -15.92 -12.15 20.18
C TRP A 214 -14.51 -12.09 19.58
N SER A 215 -13.45 -12.55 20.25
CA SER A 215 -12.11 -12.65 19.63
C SER A 215 -11.12 -13.45 20.45
N THR A 216 -10.20 -14.16 19.79
CA THR A 216 -9.10 -14.91 20.42
C THR A 216 -7.90 -14.00 20.77
N PRO A 217 -7.00 -14.40 21.68
CA PRO A 217 -5.75 -13.67 21.91
C PRO A 217 -4.85 -13.54 20.67
N ASP A 218 -4.89 -14.54 19.78
CA ASP A 218 -4.16 -14.52 18.50
C ASP A 218 -4.78 -13.49 17.53
N GLU A 219 -6.11 -13.40 17.45
CA GLU A 219 -6.81 -12.36 16.67
C GLU A 219 -6.56 -10.95 17.22
N ASP A 220 -6.60 -10.78 18.55
CA ASP A 220 -6.28 -9.49 19.17
C ASP A 220 -4.83 -9.07 18.87
N ARG A 221 -3.90 -10.03 18.84
CA ARG A 221 -2.51 -9.80 18.43
C ARG A 221 -2.42 -9.36 16.96
N GLU A 222 -3.10 -10.05 16.05
CA GLU A 222 -3.11 -9.69 14.63
C GLU A 222 -3.72 -8.30 14.41
N ASN A 223 -4.83 -8.00 15.07
CA ASN A 223 -5.46 -6.67 15.04
C ASN A 223 -4.51 -5.57 15.53
N ILE A 224 -3.74 -5.82 16.59
CA ILE A 224 -2.72 -4.86 17.07
C ILE A 224 -1.66 -4.60 15.99
N LEU A 225 -1.17 -5.65 15.33
CA LEU A 225 -0.15 -5.51 14.28
C LEU A 225 -0.70 -4.78 13.04
N GLU A 226 -1.95 -5.04 12.69
CA GLU A 226 -2.65 -4.33 11.62
C GLU A 226 -2.78 -2.84 11.94
N GLU A 227 -3.21 -2.49 13.15
CA GLU A 227 -3.36 -1.10 13.57
C GLU A 227 -2.02 -0.37 13.69
N ILE A 228 -0.95 -1.03 14.19
CA ILE A 228 0.41 -0.48 14.16
C ILE A 228 0.85 -0.18 12.71
N THR A 229 0.50 -1.07 11.77
CA THR A 229 0.79 -0.87 10.34
C THR A 229 0.03 0.34 9.80
N LYS A 230 -1.25 0.49 10.13
CA LYS A 230 -2.03 1.69 9.75
C LYS A 230 -1.41 2.98 10.31
N VAL A 231 -0.89 2.96 11.54
CA VAL A 231 -0.16 4.12 12.12
C VAL A 231 1.13 4.40 11.34
N LYS A 232 1.97 3.39 11.07
CA LYS A 232 3.19 3.54 10.24
C LYS A 232 2.87 4.16 8.88
N THR A 233 1.79 3.69 8.25
CA THR A 233 1.31 4.18 6.96
C THR A 233 0.90 5.64 7.02
N SER A 234 0.18 6.08 8.04
CA SER A 234 -0.13 7.51 8.22
C SER A 234 1.11 8.37 8.47
N ILE A 235 2.11 7.86 9.21
CA ILE A 235 3.40 8.56 9.40
C ILE A 235 4.12 8.74 8.06
N LEU A 236 4.15 7.70 7.22
CA LEU A 236 4.73 7.80 5.87
C LEU A 236 3.99 8.84 5.02
N GLY A 237 2.66 8.89 5.12
CA GLY A 237 1.84 9.92 4.46
C GLY A 237 2.22 11.34 4.89
N ILE A 238 2.42 11.55 6.18
CA ILE A 238 2.89 12.84 6.72
C ILE A 238 4.33 13.11 6.27
N LYS A 239 5.24 12.15 6.37
CA LYS A 239 6.65 12.28 5.93
C LYS A 239 6.77 12.68 4.46
N GLY A 240 5.94 12.12 3.59
CA GLY A 240 5.94 12.43 2.16
C GLY A 240 5.51 13.87 1.85
N LEU A 241 4.71 14.49 2.73
CA LEU A 241 4.23 15.86 2.57
C LEU A 241 5.08 16.87 3.35
N GLU A 242 5.47 16.51 4.57
CA GLU A 242 6.18 17.35 5.52
C GLU A 242 7.13 16.48 6.37
N PRO A 243 8.37 16.25 5.90
CA PRO A 243 9.32 15.35 6.54
C PRO A 243 9.68 15.70 7.98
N ASN A 244 9.61 16.98 8.34
CA ASN A 244 9.97 17.50 9.66
C ASN A 244 8.75 17.74 10.57
N HIS A 245 7.58 17.19 10.23
CA HIS A 245 6.37 17.37 11.02
C HIS A 245 6.55 16.77 12.44
N PRO A 246 6.24 17.50 13.52
CA PRO A 246 6.57 17.11 14.89
C PRO A 246 5.91 15.81 15.37
N LEU A 247 4.78 15.42 14.75
CA LEU A 247 4.12 14.15 15.08
C LEU A 247 4.89 12.92 14.59
N ILE A 248 5.76 13.05 13.59
CA ILE A 248 6.48 11.92 13.02
C ILE A 248 7.33 11.24 14.11
N GLU A 249 8.25 11.99 14.72
CA GLU A 249 9.16 11.48 15.74
C GLU A 249 8.40 10.93 16.96
N PHE A 250 7.34 11.63 17.39
CA PHE A 250 6.50 11.19 18.50
C PHE A 250 5.88 9.82 18.24
N TYR A 251 5.29 9.59 17.07
CA TYR A 251 4.62 8.34 16.77
C TYR A 251 5.57 7.22 16.34
N GLU A 252 6.74 7.54 15.79
CA GLU A 252 7.81 6.54 15.59
C GLU A 252 8.27 5.96 16.93
N THR A 253 8.44 6.82 17.94
CA THR A 253 8.74 6.38 19.31
C THR A 253 7.60 5.51 19.87
N LYS A 254 6.34 5.89 19.66
CA LYS A 254 5.18 5.07 20.09
C LYS A 254 5.12 3.71 19.40
N ILE A 255 5.45 3.63 18.12
CA ILE A 255 5.51 2.36 17.39
C ILE A 255 6.57 1.45 18.02
N GLN A 256 7.77 1.97 18.29
CA GLN A 256 8.82 1.19 18.96
C GLN A 256 8.38 0.69 20.34
N ASP A 257 7.69 1.53 21.12
CA ASP A 257 7.11 1.15 22.40
C ASP A 257 6.07 0.01 22.25
N TRP A 258 5.14 0.13 21.30
CA TRP A 258 4.11 -0.87 21.07
C TRP A 258 4.69 -2.19 20.57
N GLU A 259 5.64 -2.17 19.64
CA GLU A 259 6.34 -3.36 19.16
C GLU A 259 7.13 -4.05 20.27
N THR A 260 7.75 -3.26 21.16
CA THR A 260 8.45 -3.78 22.34
C THR A 260 7.48 -4.43 23.32
N LYS A 261 6.31 -3.81 23.56
CA LYS A 261 5.24 -4.40 24.38
C LYS A 261 4.74 -5.70 23.75
N MET A 262 4.48 -5.73 22.45
CA MET A 262 4.03 -6.94 21.76
C MET A 262 5.05 -8.07 21.85
N ARG A 263 6.36 -7.79 21.66
CA ARG A 263 7.41 -8.79 21.87
C ARG A 263 7.41 -9.39 23.28
N LYS A 264 7.08 -8.60 24.31
CA LYS A 264 6.94 -9.07 25.71
C LYS A 264 5.65 -9.87 25.94
N LEU A 265 4.60 -9.59 25.18
CA LEU A 265 3.28 -10.25 25.31
C LEU A 265 3.21 -11.55 24.51
N ASP A 266 3.87 -11.65 23.36
CA ASP A 266 3.90 -12.83 22.48
C ASP A 266 4.15 -14.17 23.21
N PRO A 267 5.17 -14.33 24.07
CA PRO A 267 5.37 -15.59 24.78
C PRO A 267 4.25 -15.88 25.80
N LYS A 268 3.60 -14.86 26.35
CA LYS A 268 2.47 -15.01 27.28
C LYS A 268 1.19 -15.41 26.54
N ILE A 269 0.97 -14.85 25.36
CA ILE A 269 -0.13 -15.23 24.44
C ILE A 269 0.02 -16.69 24.03
N LYS A 270 1.23 -17.12 23.65
CA LYS A 270 1.52 -18.54 23.36
C LYS A 270 1.25 -19.48 24.54
N LYS A 271 1.60 -19.07 25.77
CA LYS A 271 1.31 -19.86 26.99
C LYS A 271 -0.19 -19.96 27.29
N LEU A 272 -0.96 -18.92 26.99
CA LEU A 272 -2.42 -18.98 27.12
C LEU A 272 -2.99 -20.05 26.18
N LYS A 273 -2.49 -20.13 24.95
CA LYS A 273 -2.86 -21.15 23.95
C LYS A 273 -2.58 -22.57 24.43
N THR A 274 -1.39 -22.82 24.98
CA THR A 274 -1.01 -24.15 25.50
C THR A 274 -1.84 -24.57 26.72
N ASN A 275 -2.23 -23.62 27.58
CA ASN A 275 -3.09 -23.91 28.74
C ASN A 275 -4.57 -24.12 28.35
N THR A 276 -5.03 -23.57 27.24
CA THR A 276 -6.37 -23.86 26.68
C THR A 276 -6.42 -25.19 25.93
N SER A 277 -5.27 -25.69 25.44
CA SER A 277 -5.17 -26.99 24.73
C SER A 277 -5.35 -28.20 25.65
N TRP A 278 -5.36 -28.05 26.97
CA TRP A 278 -5.61 -29.14 27.92
C TRP A 278 -7.12 -29.40 28.18
N PHE A 279 -8.01 -28.58 27.63
CA PHE A 279 -9.48 -28.75 27.75
C PHE A 279 -10.15 -29.32 26.49
N GLY A 280 -9.46 -29.37 25.35
CA GLY A 280 -9.98 -30.06 24.16
C GLY A 280 -10.11 -31.56 24.41
N ASP A 281 -9.04 -32.16 24.91
CA ASP A 281 -8.99 -33.60 25.20
C ASP A 281 -9.92 -34.02 26.37
N LEU A 282 -10.28 -33.10 27.27
CA LEU A 282 -11.19 -33.40 28.39
C LEU A 282 -12.66 -33.35 27.99
N ILE A 283 -13.04 -32.53 27.00
CA ILE A 283 -14.41 -32.50 26.48
C ILE A 283 -14.67 -33.71 25.56
N ASP A 284 -13.66 -34.18 24.83
CA ASP A 284 -13.78 -35.43 24.06
C ASP A 284 -13.86 -36.65 25.00
N TYR A 285 -13.12 -36.66 26.13
CA TYR A 285 -13.20 -37.73 27.13
C TYR A 285 -14.52 -37.77 27.94
N ILE A 286 -15.21 -36.63 28.09
CA ILE A 286 -16.50 -36.55 28.81
C ILE A 286 -17.69 -36.89 27.89
N ASN A 287 -17.51 -36.84 26.56
CA ASN A 287 -18.56 -37.16 25.59
C ASN A 287 -18.49 -38.61 25.04
N GLU A 288 -17.56 -39.43 25.53
CA GLU A 288 -17.43 -40.86 25.20
C GLU A 288 -17.87 -41.84 26.32
N GLU A 289 -18.56 -41.35 27.38
CA GLU A 289 -19.32 -42.19 28.34
C GLU A 289 -20.83 -41.92 28.25
#